data_AF-A0A8T3QXT6-F1
#
_entry.id   AF-A0A8T3QXT6-F1
#
_cell.length_a   1.000
_cell.length_b   1.000
_cell.length_c   1.000
_cell.angle_alpha   90.00
_cell.angle_beta   90.00
_cell.angle_gamma   90.00
#
_symmetry.space_group_name_H-M   'P 1'
#
loop_
_entity.id
_entity.type
_entity.pdbx_description
1 polymer ?
#
loop_
_entity_poly.entity_id
_entity_poly.type
_entity_poly.pdbx_seq_one_letter_code
_entity_poly.pdbx_strand_id
1 'polypeptide(L)'
;MTESIRSTTTIATLILALLVAACGSTAPAATSSAVAAIPSASASASPPAAPTAESTAAPSATAAPSATAAPTTSAPAAPTPSGDVFVSTGRIEIPDKGFAMTLPDGWTRIDLSSADLGSLMAAAGETNPELAKALTSQMQALVASGLVLFALGPDATAGTNLNVLQIPSAGLTLDLLEQVNTPQVRSLASGDVTVERVKLPAGDAIHYVYALPMQGVEKPVSINQYILVGGGKAYIVSITGGAETDAKAIVDSVEIAK
;
A
#
# COMPACT_ATOMS: atom_id res chain seq x y z
N MET A 1 9.45 19.63 -25.49
CA MET A 1 8.63 19.58 -24.26
C MET A 1 7.70 18.36 -24.32
N THR A 2 8.25 17.14 -24.38
CA THR A 2 7.44 15.91 -24.62
C THR A 2 7.86 14.73 -23.74
N GLU A 3 8.83 14.90 -22.83
CA GLU A 3 9.33 13.82 -21.97
C GLU A 3 8.69 13.78 -20.56
N SER A 4 8.01 14.84 -20.12
CA SER A 4 7.53 14.94 -18.73
C SER A 4 6.27 14.13 -18.40
N ILE A 5 5.62 13.50 -19.39
CA ILE A 5 4.35 12.75 -19.21
C ILE A 5 4.61 11.26 -18.91
N ARG A 6 5.80 10.73 -19.22
CA ARG A 6 6.10 9.30 -19.06
C ARG A 6 6.46 8.91 -17.62
N SER A 7 6.89 9.85 -16.78
CA SER A 7 7.33 9.56 -15.41
C SER A 7 6.18 9.35 -14.42
N THR A 8 4.97 9.82 -14.73
CA THR A 8 3.87 9.96 -13.76
C THR A 8 2.93 8.75 -13.73
N THR A 9 2.90 7.92 -14.77
CA THR A 9 2.05 6.73 -14.85
C THR A 9 2.62 5.54 -14.05
N THR A 10 3.92 5.53 -13.80
CA THR A 10 4.66 4.40 -13.20
C THR A 10 4.29 4.11 -11.74
N ILE A 11 3.88 5.13 -10.97
CA ILE A 11 3.70 4.99 -9.51
C ILE A 11 2.35 4.36 -9.14
N ALA A 12 1.29 4.58 -9.93
CA ALA A 12 -0.06 4.08 -9.60
C ALA A 12 -0.29 2.59 -9.90
N THR A 13 0.53 1.97 -10.75
CA THR A 13 0.39 0.54 -11.07
C THR A 13 1.21 -0.37 -10.13
N LEU A 14 2.20 0.21 -9.43
CA LEU A 14 3.14 -0.46 -8.50
C LEU A 14 2.45 -1.14 -7.30
N ILE A 15 1.26 -0.67 -6.95
CA ILE A 15 0.52 -1.09 -5.75
C ILE A 15 -0.42 -2.30 -6.03
N LEU A 16 -0.66 -2.65 -7.30
CA LEU A 16 -1.53 -3.78 -7.67
C LEU A 16 -0.93 -5.16 -7.27
N ALA A 17 0.38 -5.22 -7.02
CA ALA A 17 1.08 -6.41 -6.52
C ALA A 17 0.64 -6.83 -5.10
N LEU A 18 0.21 -5.87 -4.26
CA LEU A 18 -0.04 -6.12 -2.84
C LEU A 18 -1.36 -6.87 -2.55
N LEU A 19 -2.36 -6.76 -3.43
CA LEU A 19 -3.70 -7.30 -3.18
C LEU A 19 -3.79 -8.83 -3.34
N VAL A 20 -2.77 -9.44 -3.95
CA VAL A 20 -2.79 -10.85 -4.34
C VAL A 20 -2.65 -11.76 -3.12
N ALA A 21 -1.82 -11.37 -2.14
CA ALA A 21 -1.59 -12.17 -0.94
C ALA A 21 -2.71 -12.04 0.12
N ALA A 22 -3.51 -10.96 0.08
CA ALA A 22 -4.55 -10.69 1.08
C ALA A 22 -5.96 -11.18 0.66
N CYS A 23 -6.21 -11.35 -0.63
CA CYS A 23 -7.45 -11.92 -1.16
C CYS A 23 -7.34 -13.44 -1.38
N GLY A 24 -6.89 -14.16 -0.35
CA GLY A 24 -7.16 -15.60 -0.26
C GLY A 24 -8.66 -15.82 -0.20
N SER A 25 -9.24 -16.25 -1.32
CA SER A 25 -10.63 -16.61 -1.55
C SER A 25 -11.42 -16.93 -0.28
N THR A 26 -12.59 -16.31 -0.15
CA THR A 26 -13.72 -16.89 0.60
C THR A 26 -14.01 -18.28 0.03
N ALA A 27 -13.32 -19.30 0.55
CA ALA A 27 -13.62 -20.68 0.23
C ALA A 27 -15.04 -20.95 0.72
N PRO A 28 -15.98 -21.37 -0.16
CA PRO A 28 -17.29 -21.76 0.30
C PRO A 28 -17.13 -22.99 1.20
N ALA A 29 -17.77 -22.96 2.36
CA ALA A 29 -17.89 -24.12 3.22
C ALA A 29 -18.44 -25.29 2.39
N ALA A 30 -17.68 -26.38 2.32
CA ALA A 30 -18.11 -27.60 1.66
C ALA A 30 -19.32 -28.18 2.41
N THR A 31 -20.52 -27.93 1.90
CA THR A 31 -21.71 -28.69 2.27
C THR A 31 -21.90 -29.83 1.27
N SER A 32 -21.75 -31.04 1.78
CA SER A 32 -22.18 -32.28 1.15
C SER A 32 -23.70 -32.29 1.02
N SER A 33 -24.24 -32.40 -0.20
CA SER A 33 -25.48 -33.14 -0.52
C SER A 33 -25.86 -33.05 -2.00
N ALA A 34 -26.51 -34.12 -2.45
CA ALA A 34 -26.73 -34.56 -3.81
C ALA A 34 -28.03 -34.05 -4.48
N VAL A 35 -28.15 -34.39 -5.77
CA VAL A 35 -29.38 -34.58 -6.58
C VAL A 35 -30.01 -33.37 -7.30
N ALA A 36 -29.82 -33.40 -8.63
CA ALA A 36 -30.74 -33.17 -9.76
C ALA A 36 -31.62 -31.90 -9.93
N ALA A 37 -31.63 -31.47 -11.21
CA ALA A 37 -32.70 -30.82 -12.00
C ALA A 37 -32.58 -29.31 -12.34
N ILE A 38 -32.52 -29.08 -13.65
CA ILE A 38 -32.78 -27.87 -14.48
C ILE A 38 -34.34 -27.67 -14.55
N PRO A 39 -34.98 -26.51 -14.92
CA PRO A 39 -34.44 -25.33 -15.62
C PRO A 39 -35.05 -23.92 -15.28
N SER A 40 -34.59 -22.91 -16.04
CA SER A 40 -35.26 -21.67 -16.51
C SER A 40 -36.00 -20.74 -15.55
N ALA A 41 -35.61 -19.47 -15.51
CA ALA A 41 -36.38 -18.36 -16.11
C ALA A 41 -35.71 -16.99 -15.93
N SER A 42 -35.94 -16.16 -16.94
CA SER A 42 -35.54 -14.77 -17.13
C SER A 42 -36.31 -13.80 -16.23
N ALA A 43 -35.64 -12.74 -15.75
CA ALA A 43 -36.29 -11.47 -15.45
C ALA A 43 -35.29 -10.31 -15.52
N SER A 44 -35.52 -9.45 -16.52
CA SER A 44 -34.90 -8.14 -16.69
C SER A 44 -35.61 -7.14 -15.78
N ALA A 45 -34.85 -6.37 -15.00
CA ALA A 45 -35.39 -5.25 -14.22
C ALA A 45 -34.59 -3.98 -14.51
N SER A 46 -35.33 -2.98 -14.99
CA SER A 46 -34.87 -1.65 -15.38
C SER A 46 -34.80 -0.72 -14.16
N PRO A 47 -33.73 0.05 -13.92
CA PRO A 47 -33.71 1.06 -12.87
C PRO A 47 -34.28 2.43 -13.35
N PRO A 48 -35.15 3.09 -12.56
CA PRO A 48 -35.67 4.42 -12.86
C PRO A 48 -34.75 5.56 -12.42
N ALA A 49 -35.05 6.73 -12.97
CA ALA A 49 -34.24 7.94 -13.11
C ALA A 49 -33.87 8.71 -11.81
N ALA A 50 -32.83 9.53 -11.99
CA ALA A 50 -32.17 10.44 -11.05
C ALA A 50 -33.07 11.55 -10.48
N PRO A 51 -32.78 12.06 -9.27
CA PRO A 51 -33.23 13.36 -8.82
C PRO A 51 -32.18 14.47 -9.01
N THR A 52 -32.73 15.60 -9.40
CA THR A 52 -32.20 16.91 -9.79
C THR A 52 -31.52 17.64 -8.64
N ALA A 53 -30.41 18.34 -8.91
CA ALA A 53 -29.75 19.26 -7.99
C ALA A 53 -30.52 20.59 -7.90
N GLU A 54 -30.77 21.07 -6.69
CA GLU A 54 -31.41 22.36 -6.43
C GLU A 54 -30.38 23.33 -5.84
N SER A 55 -30.08 24.39 -6.60
CA SER A 55 -29.17 25.49 -6.27
C SER A 55 -29.97 26.59 -5.58
N THR A 56 -29.66 26.93 -4.33
CA THR A 56 -30.27 28.08 -3.62
C THR A 56 -29.23 29.06 -3.11
N ALA A 57 -29.54 30.34 -3.30
CA ALA A 57 -28.67 31.50 -3.39
C ALA A 57 -28.18 32.12 -2.06
N ALA A 58 -27.17 32.98 -2.21
CA ALA A 58 -26.62 33.89 -1.21
C ALA A 58 -27.57 35.06 -0.83
N PRO A 59 -27.43 35.57 0.40
CA PRO A 59 -27.23 37.01 0.65
C PRO A 59 -26.24 37.23 1.80
N SER A 60 -25.80 38.41 2.23
CA SER A 60 -25.58 39.76 1.72
C SER A 60 -24.70 40.43 2.79
N ALA A 61 -23.80 41.33 2.38
CA ALA A 61 -22.86 41.99 3.28
C ALA A 61 -23.56 42.87 4.33
N THR A 62 -23.06 42.85 5.56
CA THR A 62 -23.34 43.84 6.61
C THR A 62 -22.00 44.30 7.20
N ALA A 63 -21.81 45.61 7.26
CA ALA A 63 -20.56 46.27 7.64
C ALA A 63 -20.54 46.72 9.12
N ALA A 64 -19.31 46.69 9.67
CA ALA A 64 -18.72 47.53 10.73
C ALA A 64 -19.27 47.40 12.18
N PRO A 65 -18.38 47.36 13.20
CA PRO A 65 -17.65 48.57 13.60
C PRO A 65 -16.14 48.39 13.88
N SER A 66 -15.48 49.54 13.93
CA SER A 66 -14.07 49.77 14.24
C SER A 66 -13.77 49.55 15.73
N ALA A 67 -12.69 48.83 16.05
CA ALA A 67 -12.19 48.67 17.42
C ALA A 67 -10.66 48.85 17.45
N THR A 68 -10.26 49.98 18.02
CA THR A 68 -9.14 50.24 18.94
C THR A 68 -7.92 49.32 18.88
N ALA A 69 -6.77 49.91 18.50
CA ALA A 69 -5.45 49.30 18.57
C ALA A 69 -5.07 48.91 20.01
N ALA A 70 -4.84 47.61 20.22
CA ALA A 70 -4.26 47.03 21.42
C ALA A 70 -2.71 47.02 21.33
N PRO A 71 -1.98 47.09 22.46
CA PRO A 71 -0.53 47.19 22.49
C PRO A 71 0.14 45.94 21.91
N THR A 72 1.14 46.17 21.04
CA THR A 72 2.03 45.15 20.49
C THR A 72 2.88 44.52 21.59
N THR A 73 2.36 43.44 22.17
CA THR A 73 3.16 42.49 22.92
C THR A 73 3.68 41.51 21.89
N SER A 74 4.99 41.50 21.63
CA SER A 74 5.63 40.53 20.73
C SER A 74 5.30 39.12 21.23
N ALA A 75 4.37 38.46 20.56
CA ALA A 75 4.17 37.03 20.71
C ALA A 75 5.51 36.36 20.33
N PRO A 76 6.01 35.40 21.13
CA PRO A 76 7.04 34.50 20.67
C PRO A 76 6.61 33.95 19.31
N ALA A 77 7.50 34.01 18.32
CA ALA A 77 7.25 33.43 17.01
C ALA A 77 6.63 32.05 17.22
N ALA A 78 5.41 31.87 16.71
CA ALA A 78 4.84 30.54 16.59
C ALA A 78 5.90 29.68 15.91
N PRO A 79 6.24 28.49 16.44
CA PRO A 79 7.19 27.63 15.78
C PRO A 79 6.68 27.48 14.34
N THR A 80 7.49 27.96 13.40
CA THR A 80 7.34 27.57 12.01
C THR A 80 7.27 26.04 12.06
N PRO A 81 6.22 25.39 11.54
CA PRO A 81 6.28 23.95 11.39
C PRO A 81 7.49 23.70 10.50
N SER A 82 8.60 23.30 11.12
CA SER A 82 9.72 22.75 10.40
C SER A 82 9.11 21.67 9.53
N GLY A 83 9.32 21.77 8.22
CA GLY A 83 8.98 20.73 7.27
C GLY A 83 9.87 19.50 7.46
N ASP A 84 10.03 19.04 8.70
CA ASP A 84 10.64 17.77 9.08
C ASP A 84 9.56 16.70 8.99
N VAL A 85 8.98 16.56 7.80
CA VAL A 85 8.31 15.33 7.42
C VAL A 85 9.30 14.62 6.49
N PHE A 86 9.32 13.29 6.50
CA PHE A 86 9.97 12.45 5.49
C PHE A 86 11.42 12.00 5.71
N VAL A 87 11.89 11.68 6.92
CA VAL A 87 13.01 10.73 7.04
C VAL A 87 12.92 9.94 8.35
N SER A 88 12.41 8.71 8.30
CA SER A 88 12.82 7.70 9.28
C SER A 88 13.57 6.61 8.54
N THR A 89 14.88 6.82 8.37
CA THR A 89 15.85 5.76 8.09
C THR A 89 16.16 5.01 9.38
N GLY A 90 16.75 3.82 9.26
CA GLY A 90 17.18 3.03 10.41
C GLY A 90 16.07 2.15 11.00
N ARG A 91 16.20 1.82 12.29
CA ARG A 91 15.32 0.86 12.96
C ARG A 91 13.94 1.46 13.20
N ILE A 92 12.93 0.78 12.67
CA ILE A 92 11.52 1.07 12.80
C ILE A 92 10.89 -0.01 13.66
N GLU A 93 10.32 0.40 14.78
CA GLU A 93 9.51 -0.47 15.63
C GLU A 93 8.03 -0.11 15.46
N ILE A 94 7.18 -1.13 15.35
CA ILE A 94 5.71 -1.01 15.32
C ILE A 94 5.15 -1.96 16.40
N PRO A 95 5.22 -1.58 17.69
CA PRO A 95 4.96 -2.49 18.80
C PRO A 95 3.54 -3.05 18.83
N ASP A 96 2.54 -2.25 18.46
CA ASP A 96 1.14 -2.66 18.37
C ASP A 96 0.88 -3.71 17.26
N LYS A 97 1.82 -3.81 16.32
CA LYS A 97 1.83 -4.79 15.24
C LYS A 97 2.78 -5.96 15.50
N GLY A 98 3.54 -5.92 16.59
CA GLY A 98 4.51 -6.95 16.95
C GLY A 98 5.62 -7.09 15.91
N PHE A 99 6.02 -5.99 15.28
CA PHE A 99 6.92 -5.98 14.13
C PHE A 99 7.99 -4.91 14.28
N ALA A 100 9.23 -5.23 13.92
CA ALA A 100 10.27 -4.24 13.69
C ALA A 100 11.10 -4.59 12.46
N MET A 101 11.70 -3.59 11.82
CA MET A 101 12.71 -3.78 10.78
C MET A 101 13.69 -2.61 10.79
N THR A 102 14.81 -2.75 10.08
CA THR A 102 15.74 -1.65 9.80
C THR A 102 15.74 -1.33 8.31
N LEU A 103 15.49 -0.06 7.98
CA LEU A 103 15.67 0.43 6.60
C LEU A 103 17.12 0.84 6.37
N PRO A 104 17.73 0.46 5.22
CA PRO A 104 19.06 0.94 4.83
C PRO A 104 19.09 2.45 4.64
N ASP A 105 20.30 2.99 4.56
CA ASP A 105 20.50 4.41 4.22
C ASP A 105 19.88 4.75 2.86
N GLY A 106 19.30 5.95 2.76
CA GLY A 106 18.64 6.42 1.53
C GLY A 106 17.20 5.93 1.34
N TRP A 107 16.68 5.11 2.25
CA TRP A 107 15.27 4.74 2.28
C TRP A 107 14.43 5.71 3.10
N THR A 108 13.25 6.05 2.61
CA THR A 108 12.33 6.97 3.29
C THR A 108 11.04 6.26 3.61
N ARG A 109 10.78 6.01 4.90
CA ARG A 109 9.47 5.57 5.37
C ARG A 109 8.42 6.64 5.09
N ILE A 110 7.26 6.19 4.61
CA ILE A 110 6.05 7.00 4.51
C ILE A 110 5.18 6.68 5.73
N ASP A 111 4.79 7.72 6.46
CA ASP A 111 3.79 7.56 7.51
C ASP A 111 2.42 7.30 6.86
N LEU A 112 1.75 6.24 7.31
CA LEU A 112 0.45 5.81 6.83
C LEU A 112 -0.69 6.58 7.52
N SER A 113 -0.38 7.57 8.35
CA SER A 113 -1.33 8.54 8.88
C SER A 113 -2.03 9.30 7.74
N SER A 114 -3.28 9.70 7.96
CA SER A 114 -4.08 10.40 6.94
C SER A 114 -3.50 11.76 6.52
N ALA A 115 -2.68 12.39 7.35
CA ALA A 115 -2.08 13.69 7.07
C ALA A 115 -0.87 13.59 6.13
N ASP A 116 -0.01 12.60 6.33
CA ASP A 116 1.23 12.42 5.54
C ASP A 116 0.94 11.76 4.20
N LEU A 117 0.02 10.80 4.16
CA LEU A 117 -0.55 10.30 2.91
C LEU A 117 -1.19 11.44 2.11
N GLY A 118 -1.98 12.31 2.76
CA GLY A 118 -2.57 13.48 2.12
C GLY A 118 -1.53 14.41 1.49
N SER A 119 -0.41 14.63 2.19
CA SER A 119 0.67 15.50 1.73
C SER A 119 1.50 14.88 0.60
N LEU A 120 1.84 13.59 0.70
CA LEU A 120 2.51 12.84 -0.36
C LEU A 120 1.65 12.80 -1.64
N MET A 121 0.34 12.59 -1.48
CA MET A 121 -0.60 12.55 -2.59
C MET A 121 -0.89 13.93 -3.16
N ALA A 122 -0.88 14.99 -2.34
CA ALA A 122 -0.96 16.36 -2.82
C ALA A 122 0.24 16.69 -3.71
N ALA A 123 1.46 16.34 -3.29
CA ALA A 123 2.67 16.52 -4.09
C ALA A 123 2.63 15.73 -5.40
N ALA A 124 2.09 14.50 -5.40
CA ALA A 124 1.85 13.73 -6.62
C ALA A 124 0.72 14.31 -7.49
N GLY A 125 -0.26 14.96 -6.85
CA GLY A 125 -1.49 15.50 -7.44
C GLY A 125 -1.37 16.88 -8.06
N GLU A 126 -0.32 17.65 -7.75
CA GLU A 126 -0.07 18.97 -8.35
C GLU A 126 -0.04 18.93 -9.89
N THR A 127 0.31 17.77 -10.45
CA THR A 127 0.33 17.55 -11.90
C THR A 127 -0.90 16.77 -12.40
N ASN A 128 -1.57 16.00 -11.54
CA ASN A 128 -2.74 15.19 -11.91
C ASN A 128 -3.66 14.87 -10.69
N PRO A 129 -4.74 15.64 -10.50
CA PRO A 129 -5.65 15.47 -9.35
C PRO A 129 -6.40 14.13 -9.33
N GLU A 130 -6.77 13.59 -10.50
CA GLU A 130 -7.46 12.29 -10.59
C GLU A 130 -6.53 11.14 -10.20
N LEU A 131 -5.25 11.24 -10.54
CA LEU A 131 -4.21 10.28 -10.11
C LEU A 131 -4.03 10.29 -8.59
N ALA A 132 -3.94 11.47 -7.98
CA ALA A 132 -3.82 11.59 -6.53
C ALA A 132 -5.02 10.98 -5.80
N LYS A 133 -6.23 11.16 -6.34
CA LYS A 133 -7.45 10.54 -5.80
C LYS A 133 -7.40 9.01 -5.90
N ALA A 134 -7.02 8.47 -7.06
CA ALA A 134 -6.90 7.03 -7.27
C ALA A 134 -5.86 6.39 -6.32
N LEU A 135 -4.67 7.01 -6.22
CA LEU A 135 -3.61 6.57 -5.31
C LEU A 135 -4.04 6.63 -3.84
N THR A 136 -4.74 7.70 -3.44
CA THR A 136 -5.26 7.86 -2.07
C THR A 136 -6.23 6.74 -1.73
N SER A 137 -7.22 6.48 -2.60
CA SER A 137 -8.20 5.41 -2.39
C SER A 137 -7.53 4.03 -2.34
N GLN A 138 -6.52 3.80 -3.18
CA GLN A 138 -5.79 2.54 -3.19
C GLN A 138 -4.95 2.35 -1.93
N MET A 139 -4.31 3.40 -1.44
CA MET A 139 -3.56 3.36 -0.18
C MET A 139 -4.47 3.11 1.02
N GLN A 140 -5.64 3.75 1.06
CA GLN A 140 -6.65 3.47 2.07
C GLN A 140 -7.12 2.01 2.03
N ALA A 141 -7.33 1.46 0.82
CA ALA A 141 -7.68 0.05 0.66
C ALA A 141 -6.57 -0.89 1.17
N LEU A 142 -5.30 -0.54 0.96
CA LEU A 142 -4.19 -1.32 1.50
C LEU A 142 -4.06 -1.21 3.01
N VAL A 143 -4.22 -0.02 3.59
CA VAL A 143 -4.27 0.15 5.05
C VAL A 143 -5.41 -0.69 5.64
N ALA A 144 -6.58 -0.68 5.01
CA ALA A 144 -7.70 -1.53 5.40
C ALA A 144 -7.40 -3.04 5.22
N SER A 145 -6.53 -3.40 4.27
CA SER A 145 -6.06 -4.76 4.03
C SER A 145 -4.87 -5.18 4.91
N GLY A 146 -4.44 -4.31 5.83
CA GLY A 146 -3.37 -4.61 6.80
C GLY A 146 -1.98 -4.09 6.41
N LEU A 147 -1.85 -3.11 5.52
CA LEU A 147 -0.56 -2.42 5.31
C LEU A 147 -0.11 -1.76 6.61
N VAL A 148 1.07 -2.15 7.10
CA VAL A 148 1.66 -1.64 8.35
C VAL A 148 2.88 -0.76 8.10
N LEU A 149 3.56 -0.92 6.97
CA LEU A 149 4.71 -0.11 6.60
C LEU A 149 4.76 0.08 5.08
N PHE A 150 5.08 1.30 4.66
CA PHE A 150 5.44 1.63 3.30
C PHE A 150 6.69 2.51 3.33
N ALA A 151 7.64 2.25 2.42
CA ALA A 151 8.84 3.04 2.29
C ALA A 151 9.26 3.14 0.83
N LEU A 152 9.87 4.27 0.47
CA LEU A 152 10.47 4.52 -0.82
C LEU A 152 11.97 4.28 -0.73
N GLY A 153 12.54 3.61 -1.73
CA GLY A 153 13.97 3.40 -1.81
C GLY A 153 14.69 4.59 -2.46
N PRO A 154 16.03 4.53 -2.55
CA PRO A 154 16.85 5.61 -3.08
C PRO A 154 16.56 5.95 -4.56
N ASP A 155 16.01 5.00 -5.33
CA ASP A 155 15.50 5.22 -6.69
C ASP A 155 13.97 5.07 -6.74
N ALA A 156 13.28 5.91 -5.96
CA ALA A 156 11.82 5.97 -5.93
C ALA A 156 11.23 6.33 -7.31
N THR A 157 11.97 7.09 -8.12
CA THR A 157 11.56 7.46 -9.50
C THR A 157 11.46 6.27 -10.43
N ALA A 158 12.34 5.27 -10.26
CA ALA A 158 12.23 3.98 -10.96
C ALA A 158 11.21 3.03 -10.31
N GLY A 159 10.51 3.45 -9.25
CA GLY A 159 9.54 2.62 -8.53
C GLY A 159 10.14 1.75 -7.43
N THR A 160 11.37 2.03 -6.98
CA THR A 160 11.96 1.29 -5.85
C THR A 160 11.18 1.57 -4.58
N ASN A 161 10.54 0.54 -4.01
CA ASN A 161 9.76 0.68 -2.79
C ASN A 161 9.71 -0.62 -1.99
N LEU A 162 9.26 -0.49 -0.75
CA LEU A 162 9.05 -1.54 0.21
C LEU A 162 7.65 -1.40 0.79
N ASN A 163 6.99 -2.53 0.93
CA ASN A 163 5.73 -2.62 1.63
C ASN A 163 5.71 -3.81 2.59
N VAL A 164 5.02 -3.64 3.71
CA VAL A 164 4.73 -4.73 4.65
C VAL A 164 3.24 -4.78 4.91
N LEU A 165 2.62 -5.91 4.58
CA LEU A 165 1.27 -6.24 5.04
C LEU A 165 1.34 -7.18 6.22
N GLN A 166 0.41 -7.00 7.15
CA GLN A 166 0.17 -7.90 8.24
C GLN A 166 -1.29 -8.34 8.22
N ILE A 167 -1.50 -9.64 8.11
CA ILE A 167 -2.83 -10.25 8.15
C ILE A 167 -2.93 -11.26 9.29
N PRO A 168 -4.13 -11.54 9.83
CA PRO A 168 -4.32 -12.67 10.72
C PRO A 168 -3.88 -13.95 10.04
N SER A 169 -3.01 -14.74 10.69
CA SER A 169 -2.62 -16.04 10.12
C SER A 169 -3.77 -17.04 10.20
N ALA A 170 -4.69 -16.91 11.17
CA ALA A 170 -5.79 -17.86 11.41
C ALA A 170 -5.34 -19.33 11.47
N GLY A 171 -4.10 -19.60 11.92
CA GLY A 171 -3.53 -20.94 11.95
C GLY A 171 -2.98 -21.46 10.62
N LEU A 172 -2.93 -20.63 9.58
CA LEU A 172 -2.28 -20.96 8.31
C LEU A 172 -0.79 -21.23 8.53
N THR A 173 -0.33 -22.36 8.01
CA THR A 173 1.08 -22.73 7.98
C THR A 173 1.74 -22.12 6.74
N LEU A 174 3.08 -22.02 6.76
CA LEU A 174 3.83 -21.62 5.56
C LEU A 174 3.57 -22.59 4.39
N ASP A 175 3.40 -23.88 4.62
CA ASP A 175 3.10 -24.85 3.56
C ASP A 175 1.78 -24.55 2.85
N LEU A 176 0.74 -24.23 3.62
CA LEU A 176 -0.54 -23.86 3.05
C LEU A 176 -0.47 -22.51 2.34
N LEU A 177 0.21 -21.52 2.94
CA LEU A 177 0.43 -20.21 2.31
C LEU A 177 1.18 -20.33 0.99
N GLU A 178 2.22 -21.16 0.92
CA GLU A 178 2.95 -21.43 -0.31
C GLU A 178 2.08 -22.10 -1.37
N GLN A 179 1.30 -23.11 -0.97
CA GLN A 179 0.39 -23.84 -1.86
C GLN A 179 -0.67 -22.93 -2.48
N VAL A 180 -1.24 -21.98 -1.72
CA VAL A 180 -2.28 -21.08 -2.23
C VAL A 180 -1.72 -19.88 -2.97
N ASN A 181 -0.58 -19.34 -2.53
CA ASN A 181 -0.03 -18.09 -3.06
C ASN A 181 0.79 -18.35 -4.34
N THR A 182 1.50 -19.47 -4.45
CA THR A 182 2.35 -19.75 -5.62
C THR A 182 1.59 -19.72 -6.95
N PRO A 183 0.42 -20.36 -7.11
CA PRO A 183 -0.36 -20.27 -8.35
C PRO A 183 -0.82 -18.85 -8.66
N GLN A 184 -1.18 -18.07 -7.63
CA GLN A 184 -1.61 -16.69 -7.79
C GLN A 184 -0.47 -15.80 -8.27
N VAL A 185 0.71 -15.87 -7.64
CA VAL A 185 1.90 -15.14 -8.07
C VAL A 185 2.28 -15.51 -9.51
N ARG A 186 2.29 -16.80 -9.85
CA ARG A 186 2.57 -17.27 -11.22
C ARG A 186 1.56 -16.77 -12.26
N SER A 187 0.29 -16.59 -11.88
CA SER A 187 -0.73 -16.07 -12.80
C SER A 187 -0.55 -14.59 -13.15
N LEU A 188 0.16 -13.84 -12.32
CA LEU A 188 0.38 -12.40 -12.49
C LEU A 188 1.78 -12.06 -12.97
N ALA A 189 2.75 -12.93 -12.68
CA ALA A 189 4.13 -12.75 -13.08
C ALA A 189 4.28 -12.73 -14.61
N SER A 190 5.18 -11.85 -15.06
CA SER A 190 5.74 -11.90 -16.41
C SER A 190 6.97 -12.80 -16.39
N GLY A 191 6.81 -14.04 -16.89
CA GLY A 191 7.87 -15.01 -16.97
C GLY A 191 7.94 -15.93 -15.75
N ASP A 192 9.15 -16.40 -15.43
CA ASP A 192 9.37 -17.39 -14.38
C ASP A 192 9.24 -16.79 -12.97
N VAL A 193 8.74 -17.61 -12.05
CA VAL A 193 8.67 -17.30 -10.61
C VAL A 193 9.58 -18.27 -9.88
N THR A 194 10.58 -17.73 -9.20
CA THR A 194 11.40 -18.49 -8.26
C THR A 194 10.71 -18.50 -6.90
N VAL A 195 10.62 -19.68 -6.29
CA VAL A 195 10.04 -19.87 -4.95
C VAL A 195 10.98 -20.74 -4.15
N GLU A 196 11.34 -20.30 -2.95
CA GLU A 196 12.22 -21.06 -2.06
C GLU A 196 11.84 -20.89 -0.60
N ARG A 197 12.25 -21.86 0.23
CA ARG A 197 12.18 -21.74 1.68
C ARG A 197 13.51 -21.24 2.21
N VAL A 198 13.45 -20.16 2.99
CA VAL A 198 14.63 -19.53 3.58
C VAL A 198 14.48 -19.45 5.09
N LYS A 199 15.60 -19.50 5.80
CA LYS A 199 15.67 -19.23 7.24
C LYS A 199 16.14 -17.81 7.44
N LEU A 200 15.27 -16.97 7.99
CA LEU A 200 15.58 -15.60 8.40
C LEU A 200 15.77 -15.53 9.92
N PRO A 201 16.38 -14.47 10.47
CA PRO A 201 16.46 -14.26 11.92
C PRO A 201 15.07 -14.26 12.60
N ALA A 202 14.04 -13.77 11.90
CA ALA A 202 12.65 -13.78 12.36
C ALA A 202 11.96 -15.17 12.32
N GLY A 203 12.56 -16.17 11.67
CA GLY A 203 11.99 -17.51 11.51
C GLY A 203 12.05 -18.03 10.08
N ASP A 204 11.34 -19.13 9.82
CA ASP A 204 11.20 -19.68 8.47
C ASP A 204 10.32 -18.76 7.62
N ALA A 205 10.64 -18.64 6.33
CA ALA A 205 9.92 -17.82 5.40
C ALA A 205 9.82 -18.48 4.01
N ILE A 206 8.83 -18.07 3.23
CA ILE A 206 8.78 -18.32 1.79
C ILE A 206 9.34 -17.08 1.11
N HIS A 207 10.29 -17.25 0.19
CA HIS A 207 10.83 -16.19 -0.64
C HIS A 207 10.39 -16.40 -2.10
N TYR A 208 9.79 -15.36 -2.68
CA TYR A 208 9.41 -15.29 -4.08
C TYR A 208 10.26 -14.24 -4.79
N VAL A 209 10.81 -14.61 -5.95
CA VAL A 209 11.39 -13.67 -6.91
C VAL A 209 10.63 -13.79 -8.21
N TYR A 210 10.03 -12.68 -8.65
CA TYR A 210 9.23 -12.62 -9.86
C TYR A 210 9.24 -11.21 -10.44
N ALA A 211 8.75 -11.04 -11.65
CA ALA A 211 8.56 -9.72 -12.26
C ALA A 211 7.09 -9.48 -12.60
N LEU A 212 6.59 -8.27 -12.41
CA LEU A 212 5.24 -7.89 -12.80
C LEU A 212 5.25 -6.95 -14.01
N PRO A 213 4.33 -7.12 -14.97
CA PRO A 213 4.12 -6.13 -16.01
C PRO A 213 3.46 -4.90 -15.38
N MET A 214 3.98 -3.71 -15.68
CA MET A 214 3.38 -2.46 -15.23
C MET A 214 3.00 -1.60 -16.42
N GLN A 215 1.78 -1.05 -16.41
CA GLN A 215 1.33 -0.18 -17.47
C GLN A 215 2.21 1.08 -17.54
N GLY A 216 2.66 1.42 -18.75
CA GLY A 216 3.55 2.56 -18.96
C GLY A 216 5.03 2.29 -18.66
N VAL A 217 5.40 1.10 -18.20
CA VAL A 217 6.79 0.68 -18.01
C VAL A 217 7.15 -0.35 -19.08
N GLU A 218 8.24 -0.09 -19.81
CA GLU A 218 8.67 -0.95 -20.92
C GLU A 218 9.13 -2.33 -20.45
N LYS A 219 9.73 -2.39 -19.25
CA LYS A 219 10.25 -3.63 -18.66
C LYS A 219 9.43 -4.03 -17.45
N PRO A 220 9.15 -5.34 -17.28
CA PRO A 220 8.59 -5.86 -16.04
C PRO A 220 9.47 -5.46 -14.85
N VAL A 221 8.82 -5.15 -13.73
CA VAL A 221 9.52 -4.73 -12.51
C VAL A 221 9.70 -5.92 -11.59
N SER A 222 10.94 -6.13 -11.15
CA SER A 222 11.32 -7.22 -10.26
C SER A 222 10.78 -7.00 -8.85
N ILE A 223 10.30 -8.07 -8.23
CA ILE A 223 9.76 -8.10 -6.87
C ILE A 223 10.44 -9.24 -6.10
N ASN A 224 10.97 -8.90 -4.93
CA ASN A 224 11.43 -9.84 -3.92
C ASN A 224 10.40 -9.82 -2.79
N GLN A 225 9.69 -10.92 -2.57
CA GLN A 225 8.62 -11.01 -1.59
C GLN A 225 8.87 -12.13 -0.60
N TYR A 226 8.73 -11.82 0.68
CA TYR A 226 8.94 -12.73 1.79
C TYR A 226 7.66 -12.87 2.59
N ILE A 227 7.28 -14.11 2.91
CA ILE A 227 6.12 -14.42 3.74
C ILE A 227 6.61 -15.12 5.00
N LEU A 228 6.36 -14.49 6.15
CA LEU A 228 6.70 -15.01 7.47
C LEU A 228 5.42 -15.23 8.28
N VAL A 229 5.44 -16.18 9.22
CA VAL A 229 4.34 -16.41 10.17
C VAL A 229 4.89 -16.40 11.59
N GLY A 230 4.28 -15.62 12.48
CA GLY A 230 4.67 -15.49 13.88
C GLY A 230 3.64 -14.67 14.68
N GLY A 231 3.53 -14.88 16.00
CA GLY A 231 2.60 -14.15 16.85
C GLY A 231 1.12 -14.26 16.44
N GLY A 232 0.72 -15.35 15.77
CA GLY A 232 -0.63 -15.53 15.21
C GLY A 232 -0.92 -14.69 13.96
N LYS A 233 0.11 -14.12 13.32
CA LYS A 233 0.01 -13.22 12.16
C LYS A 233 0.86 -13.75 11.01
N ALA A 234 0.49 -13.38 9.79
CA ALA A 234 1.35 -13.51 8.62
C ALA A 234 1.83 -12.12 8.20
N TYR A 235 3.12 -12.01 7.90
CA TYR A 235 3.77 -10.80 7.44
C TYR A 235 4.24 -11.00 6.01
N ILE A 236 3.76 -10.15 5.11
CA ILE A 236 4.15 -10.15 3.70
C ILE A 236 5.01 -8.92 3.47
N VAL A 237 6.31 -9.15 3.30
CA VAL A 237 7.31 -8.10 3.03
C VAL A 237 7.64 -8.14 1.56
N SER A 238 7.29 -7.09 0.81
CA SER A 238 7.57 -7.03 -0.64
C SER A 238 8.46 -5.84 -0.95
N ILE A 239 9.57 -6.11 -1.61
CA ILE A 239 10.49 -5.11 -2.13
C ILE A 239 10.37 -5.12 -3.64
N THR A 240 9.98 -3.98 -4.21
CA THR A 240 9.86 -3.79 -5.66
C THR A 240 11.04 -2.95 -6.12
N GLY A 241 11.72 -3.39 -7.17
CA GLY A 241 12.97 -2.77 -7.58
C GLY A 241 14.06 -2.85 -6.50
N GLY A 242 15.14 -2.08 -6.68
CA GLY A 242 16.26 -2.03 -5.73
C GLY A 242 17.30 -3.13 -5.92
N ALA A 243 18.43 -2.98 -5.22
CA ALA A 243 19.50 -3.96 -5.22
C ALA A 243 19.14 -5.17 -4.35
N GLU A 244 19.53 -6.37 -4.77
CA GLU A 244 19.34 -7.61 -3.99
C GLU A 244 19.99 -7.52 -2.60
N THR A 245 21.10 -6.79 -2.49
CA THR A 245 21.77 -6.50 -1.22
C THR A 245 20.89 -5.73 -0.24
N ASP A 246 20.10 -4.77 -0.73
CA ASP A 246 19.20 -3.98 0.10
C ASP A 246 18.01 -4.83 0.55
N ALA A 247 17.43 -5.59 -0.38
CA ALA A 247 16.36 -6.54 -0.07
C ALA A 247 16.79 -7.51 1.04
N LYS A 248 18.00 -8.08 0.91
CA LYS A 248 18.58 -8.97 1.92
C LYS A 248 18.79 -8.28 3.25
N ALA A 249 19.39 -7.09 3.27
CA ALA A 249 19.64 -6.34 4.50
C ALA A 249 18.33 -6.01 5.23
N ILE A 250 17.28 -5.60 4.49
CA ILE A 250 15.95 -5.33 5.04
C ILE A 250 15.38 -6.59 5.69
N VAL A 251 15.33 -7.72 4.99
CA VAL A 251 14.67 -8.92 5.54
C VAL A 251 15.46 -9.61 6.64
N ASP A 252 16.80 -9.54 6.62
CA ASP A 252 17.64 -10.02 7.73
C ASP A 252 17.41 -9.21 9.02
N SER A 253 16.94 -7.97 8.90
CA SER A 253 16.65 -7.10 10.05
C SER A 253 15.24 -7.23 10.61
N VAL A 254 14.38 -8.06 10.00
CA VAL A 254 13.00 -8.24 10.45
C VAL A 254 12.98 -8.92 11.81
N GLU A 255 12.16 -8.39 12.71
CA GLU A 255 11.88 -8.95 14.02
C GLU A 255 10.36 -9.09 14.19
N ILE A 256 9.91 -10.25 14.68
CA ILE A 256 8.50 -10.55 14.93
C ILE A 256 8.33 -10.92 16.40
N ALA A 257 7.37 -10.28 17.08
CA ALA A 257 7.00 -10.61 18.44
C ALA A 257 6.41 -12.04 18.50
N LYS A 258 6.84 -12.82 19.48
CA LYS A 258 6.40 -14.21 19.68
C LYS A 258 5.00 -14.29 20.26
#